data_AF-W0EEC2-F1
#
_entry.id   AF-W0EEC2-F1
#
_cell.length_a   1.000
_cell.length_b   1.000
_cell.length_c   1.000
_cell.angle_alpha   90.00
_cell.angle_beta   90.00
_cell.angle_gamma   90.00
#
_symmetry.space_group_name_H-M   'P 1'
#
loop_
_entity.id
_entity.type
_entity.pdbx_description
1 polymer ?
#
loop_
_entity_poly.entity_id
_entity_poly.type
_entity_poly.pdbx_seq_one_letter_code
_entity_poly.pdbx_strand_id
1 'polypeptide(L)' 'MPGNAKQYVDQSMSAVQTTVSTLQQALSSAEKPENKNKIQQAINSLTSVQQQLSGYQD' A
#
# COMPACT_ATOMS: atom_id res chain seq x y z
N MET A 1 -1.26 -9.84 25.68
CA MET A 1 -2.08 -10.09 24.47
C MET A 1 -1.27 -9.78 23.20
N PRO A 2 -0.41 -10.69 22.72
CA PRO A 2 0.32 -10.51 21.46
C PRO A 2 -0.56 -10.64 20.19
N GLY A 3 -1.74 -11.27 20.29
CA GLY A 3 -2.60 -11.60 19.15
C GLY A 3 -3.26 -10.40 18.45
N ASN A 4 -3.62 -9.34 19.20
CA ASN A 4 -4.36 -8.21 18.64
C ASN A 4 -3.46 -7.34 17.74
N ALA A 5 -2.19 -7.14 18.11
CA ALA A 5 -1.26 -6.32 17.35
C ALA A 5 -0.85 -6.98 16.03
N LYS A 6 -0.50 -8.27 16.06
CA LYS A 6 -0.17 -9.04 14.84
C LYS A 6 -1.34 -9.07 13.86
N GLN A 7 -2.55 -9.37 14.35
CA GLN A 7 -3.75 -9.36 13.51
C GLN A 7 -4.00 -7.98 12.88
N TYR A 8 -3.76 -6.90 13.63
CA TYR A 8 -3.92 -5.54 13.10
C TYR A 8 -2.87 -5.21 12.03
N VAL A 9 -1.62 -5.66 12.21
CA VAL A 9 -0.55 -5.53 11.20
C VAL A 9 -0.91 -6.31 9.94
N ASP A 10 -1.38 -7.56 10.06
CA ASP A 10 -1.75 -8.39 8.91
C ASP A 10 -2.96 -7.81 8.14
N GLN A 11 -3.96 -7.30 8.86
CA GLN A 11 -5.09 -6.60 8.26
C GLN A 11 -4.65 -5.33 7.52
N SER A 12 -3.76 -4.55 8.14
CA SER A 12 -3.21 -3.33 7.54
C SER A 12 -2.39 -3.64 6.29
N MET A 13 -1.53 -4.65 6.33
CA MET A 13 -0.76 -5.13 5.19
C MET A 13 -1.66 -5.54 4.01
N SER A 14 -2.73 -6.29 4.29
CA SER A 14 -3.71 -6.72 3.29
C SER A 14 -4.44 -5.54 2.65
N ALA A 15 -4.83 -4.55 3.46
CA ALA A 15 -5.47 -3.33 2.97
C ALA A 15 -4.51 -2.53 2.06
N VAL A 16 -3.26 -2.34 2.48
CA VAL A 16 -2.26 -1.62 1.70
C VAL A 16 -1.96 -2.33 0.38
N GLN A 17 -1.81 -3.66 0.37
CA GLN A 17 -1.61 -4.44 -0.85
C GLN A 17 -2.78 -4.28 -1.84
N THR A 18 -4.02 -4.29 -1.34
CA THR A 18 -5.22 -4.07 -2.15
C THR A 18 -5.24 -2.67 -2.75
N THR A 19 -4.89 -1.65 -1.96
CA THR A 19 -4.82 -0.27 -2.44
C THR A 19 -3.73 -0.09 -3.50
N VAL A 20 -2.53 -0.64 -3.28
CA VAL A 20 -1.43 -0.60 -4.26
C VAL A 20 -1.86 -1.25 -5.58
N SER A 21 -2.51 -2.42 -5.53
CA SER A 21 -2.99 -3.11 -6.73
C SER A 21 -4.01 -2.29 -7.51
N THR A 22 -4.94 -1.63 -6.80
CA THR A 22 -5.92 -0.73 -7.42
C THR A 22 -5.24 0.49 -8.06
N LEU A 23 -4.26 1.09 -7.38
CA LEU A 23 -3.51 2.23 -7.91
C LEU A 23 -2.65 1.84 -9.12
N GLN A 24 -2.06 0.64 -9.16
CA GLN A 24 -1.32 0.16 -10.32
C GLN A 24 -2.21 0.00 -11.56
N GLN A 25 -3.45 -0.47 -11.37
CA GLN A 25 -4.45 -0.49 -12.45
C GLN A 25 -4.80 0.93 -12.90
N ALA A 26 -5.05 1.83 -11.96
CA ALA A 26 -5.34 3.24 -12.26
C ALA A 26 -4.18 3.93 -13.00
N LEU A 27 -2.93 3.64 -12.63
CA LEU A 27 -1.73 4.16 -13.27
C LEU A 27 -1.65 3.75 -14.75
N SER A 28 -2.00 2.49 -15.03
CA SER A 28 -1.99 1.92 -16.38
C SER A 28 -3.08 2.55 -17.26
N SER A 29 -4.22 2.92 -16.68
CA SER A 29 -5.37 3.50 -17.39
C SER A 29 -5.37 5.02 -17.44
N ALA A 30 -4.57 5.71 -16.62
CA ALA A 30 -4.55 7.17 -16.58
C ALA A 30 -3.92 7.75 -17.86
N GLU A 31 -4.61 8.65 -18.55
CA GLU A 31 -4.06 9.30 -19.75
C GLU A 31 -3.24 10.54 -19.41
N LYS A 32 -3.70 11.32 -18.43
CA LYS A 32 -3.05 12.58 -18.04
C LYS A 32 -1.74 12.32 -17.28
N PRO A 33 -0.60 12.87 -17.72
CA PRO A 33 0.69 12.67 -17.04
C PRO A 33 0.67 13.10 -15.57
N GLU A 34 -0.03 14.18 -15.23
CA GLU A 34 -0.19 14.63 -13.85
C GLU A 34 -0.88 13.57 -12.97
N ASN A 35 -1.92 12.91 -13.49
CA ASN A 35 -2.62 11.86 -12.77
C ASN A 35 -1.71 10.65 -12.57
N LYS A 36 -0.93 10.27 -13.59
CA LYS A 36 0.09 9.21 -13.45
C LYS A 36 1.09 9.54 -12.34
N ASN A 37 1.61 10.76 -12.31
CA ASN A 37 2.55 11.20 -11.28
C ASN A 37 1.93 11.13 -9.87
N LYS A 38 0.70 11.62 -9.69
CA LYS A 38 -0.01 11.55 -8.40
C LYS A 38 -0.24 10.11 -7.95
N ILE A 39 -0.66 9.23 -8.86
CA ILE A 39 -0.87 7.81 -8.59
C ILE A 39 0.45 7.13 -8.22
N GLN A 40 1.53 7.40 -8.96
CA GLN A 40 2.85 6.86 -8.67
C GLN A 40 3.37 7.31 -7.29
N GLN A 41 3.17 8.58 -6.93
CA GLN A 41 3.53 9.08 -5.60
C GLN A 41 2.75 8.36 -4.49
N ALA A 42 1.45 8.11 -4.69
CA ALA A 42 0.65 7.35 -3.74
C ALA A 42 1.13 5.90 -3.58
N ILE A 43 1.46 5.22 -4.69
CA ILE A 43 2.05 3.88 -4.67
C ILE A 43 3.34 3.87 -3.86
N ASN A 44 4.26 4.82 -4.13
CA ASN A 44 5.54 4.89 -3.44
C ASN A 44 5.36 5.04 -1.91
N SER A 45 4.46 5.93 -1.49
CA SER A 45 4.14 6.11 -0.06
C SER A 45 3.59 4.84 0.59
N LEU A 46 2.69 4.13 -0.10
CA LEU A 46 2.11 2.88 0.40
C LEU A 46 3.13 1.74 0.45
N THR A 47 4.06 1.66 -0.51
CA THR A 47 5.17 0.69 -0.46
C THR A 47 6.10 0.97 0.72
N SER A 48 6.38 2.24 1.05
CA SER A 48 7.13 2.58 2.27
C SER A 48 6.40 2.13 3.54
N VAL A 49 5.06 2.28 3.60
CA VAL A 49 4.26 1.77 4.72
C VAL A 49 4.33 0.25 4.81
N GLN A 50 4.28 -0.49 3.70
CA GLN A 50 4.46 -1.95 3.70
C GLN A 50 5.81 -2.36 4.29
N GLN A 51 6.90 -1.68 3.91
CA GLN A 51 8.23 -1.94 4.47
C GLN A 51 8.25 -1.71 5.98
N GLN A 52 7.65 -0.62 6.46
CA GLN A 52 7.55 -0.34 7.90
C GLN A 52 6.73 -1.40 8.63
N LEU A 53 5.58 -1.81 8.08
CA LEU A 53 4.70 -2.82 8.68
C LEU A 53 5.34 -4.21 8.70
N SER A 54 6.16 -4.56 7.71
CA SER A 54 6.86 -5.85 7.66
C SER A 54 7.83 -6.04 8.85
N GLY A 55 8.34 -4.96 9.44
CA GLY A 55 9.17 -5.00 10.64
C GLY A 55 8.42 -5.39 11.93
N TYR A 56 7.09 -5.47 11.89
CA TYR A 56 6.23 -5.88 13.02
C TYR A 56 5.64 -7.29 12.82
N GLN A 57 6.03 -8.02 11.76
CA GLN A 57 5.52 -9.38 11.49
C GLN A 57 6.23 -10.48 12.29
N ASP A 58 7.41 -10.21 12.85
CA ASP A 58 8.21 -11.10 13.71
C ASP A 58 7.51 -11.39 15.06
#